data_AF-A0A7C7RIM9-F1
#
_entry.id   AF-A0A7C7RIM9-F1
#
_cell.length_a   1.000
_cell.length_b   1.000
_cell.length_c   1.000
_cell.angle_alpha   90.00
_cell.angle_beta   90.00
_cell.angle_gamma   90.00
#
_symmetry.space_group_name_H-M   'P 1'
#
loop_
_entity.id
_entity.type
_entity.pdbx_description
1 polymer ?
#
loop_
_entity_poly.entity_id
_entity_poly.type
_entity_poly.pdbx_seq_one_letter_code
_entity_poly.pdbx_strand_id
1 'polypeptide(L)'
;MEDRDMWIRFAEKGLVLGIVPEPLYIYFIRPNSLTRRHKKKVLECGLRLIEKWKEKAFIMDQSLKKGYAEELWNLARKALYDTKDYKLMFRCALKSQIYNPSLKRIMKSFPSALLHTLRSLRDFD
;
A
#
# COMPACT_ATOMS: atom_id res chain seq x y z
N MET A 1 4.06 -1.98 -12.44
CA MET A 1 2.59 -2.18 -12.31
C MET A 1 2.12 -3.40 -13.10
N GLU A 2 2.85 -3.81 -14.13
CA GLU A 2 2.61 -5.04 -14.91
C GLU A 2 2.97 -6.31 -14.13
N ASP A 3 4.02 -6.27 -13.32
CA ASP A 3 4.50 -7.43 -12.55
C ASP A 3 3.40 -8.06 -11.70
N ARG A 4 2.55 -7.25 -11.06
CA ARG A 4 1.47 -7.76 -10.21
C ARG A 4 0.38 -8.48 -11.00
N ASP A 5 0.04 -7.99 -12.19
CA ASP A 5 -0.91 -8.68 -13.09
C ASP A 5 -0.29 -10.02 -13.54
N MET A 6 0.99 -9.99 -13.93
CA MET A 6 1.73 -11.20 -14.28
C MET A 6 1.75 -12.24 -13.15
N TRP A 7 2.06 -11.83 -11.92
CA TRP A 7 2.08 -12.73 -10.75
C TRP A 7 0.71 -13.35 -10.48
N ILE A 8 -0.37 -12.58 -10.63
CA ILE A 8 -1.73 -13.11 -10.45
C ILE A 8 -2.07 -14.13 -11.53
N ARG A 9 -1.70 -13.87 -12.78
CA ARG A 9 -1.90 -14.84 -13.88
C ARG A 9 -1.10 -16.13 -13.66
N PHE A 10 0.11 -16.03 -13.10
CA PHE A 10 0.88 -17.22 -12.72
C PHE A 10 0.20 -18.02 -11.61
N ALA A 11 -0.32 -17.34 -10.59
CA ALA A 11 -1.10 -17.99 -9.55
C ALA A 11 -2.37 -18.67 -10.11
N GLU A 12 -3.09 -18.03 -11.05
CA GLU A 12 -4.24 -18.62 -11.75
C GLU A 12 -3.89 -19.91 -12.52
N LYS A 13 -2.62 -20.10 -12.90
CA LYS A 13 -2.13 -21.30 -13.59
C LYS A 13 -1.55 -22.37 -12.65
N GLY A 14 -1.68 -22.18 -11.34
CA GLY A 14 -1.17 -23.14 -10.34
C GLY A 14 0.35 -23.10 -10.17
N LEU A 15 1.01 -22.02 -10.61
CA LEU A 15 2.43 -21.85 -10.34
C LEU A 15 2.65 -21.61 -8.84
N VAL A 16 3.44 -22.49 -8.22
CA VAL A 16 3.84 -22.35 -6.82
C VAL A 16 5.03 -21.39 -6.74
N LEU A 17 4.87 -20.30 -6.00
CA LEU A 17 5.90 -19.27 -5.81
C LEU A 17 6.45 -19.33 -4.39
N GLY A 18 7.77 -19.22 -4.27
CA GLY A 18 8.47 -19.04 -3.00
C GLY A 18 8.91 -17.60 -2.78
N ILE A 19 9.07 -17.19 -1.52
CA ILE A 19 9.68 -15.91 -1.16
C ILE A 19 11.12 -16.17 -0.75
N VAL A 20 12.06 -15.52 -1.42
CA VAL A 20 13.46 -15.49 -0.98
C VAL A 20 13.58 -14.36 0.05
N PRO A 21 13.97 -14.64 1.31
CA PRO A 21 14.03 -13.61 2.36
C PRO A 21 15.23 -12.67 2.23
N GLU A 22 16.08 -12.88 1.22
CA GLU A 22 17.29 -12.11 0.97
C GLU A 22 17.01 -10.95 -0.01
N PRO A 23 17.64 -9.77 0.18
CA PRO A 23 17.51 -8.66 -0.75
C PRO A 23 18.23 -8.98 -2.06
N LEU A 24 17.47 -9.41 -3.08
CA LEU A 24 18.02 -9.79 -4.39
C LEU A 24 18.33 -8.59 -5.30
N TYR A 25 17.74 -7.42 -5.04
CA TYR A 25 17.85 -6.26 -5.92
C TYR A 25 17.90 -4.94 -5.15
N ILE A 26 18.76 -4.02 -5.62
CA ILE A 26 18.79 -2.63 -5.17
C ILE A 26 18.06 -1.79 -6.22
N TYR A 27 16.89 -1.24 -5.86
CA TYR A 27 16.14 -0.36 -6.74
C TYR A 27 16.59 1.09 -6.58
N PHE A 28 17.17 1.66 -7.65
CA PHE A 28 17.50 3.08 -7.71
C PHE A 28 16.37 3.90 -8.31
N ILE A 29 15.74 4.75 -7.50
CA ILE A 29 14.75 5.73 -8.00
C ILE A 29 15.50 6.97 -8.45
N ARG A 30 15.55 7.21 -9.77
CA ARG A 30 16.18 8.41 -10.34
C ARG A 30 15.49 9.68 -9.81
N PRO A 31 16.22 10.78 -9.54
CA PRO A 31 15.63 12.03 -9.07
C PRO A 31 14.48 12.56 -9.95
N ASN A 32 14.60 12.39 -11.26
CA ASN A 32 13.61 12.85 -12.24
C ASN A 32 12.56 11.79 -12.60
N SER A 33 12.38 10.76 -11.77
CA SER A 33 11.38 9.74 -12.06
C SER A 33 9.96 10.31 -12.04
N LEU A 34 9.13 9.86 -12.98
CA LEU A 34 7.70 10.19 -13.03
C LEU A 34 6.99 9.79 -11.73
N THR A 35 7.43 8.69 -11.10
CA THR A 35 6.88 8.20 -9.84
C THR A 35 7.14 9.13 -8.67
N ARG A 36 8.28 9.84 -8.66
CA ARG A 36 8.60 10.84 -7.64
C ARG A 36 7.83 12.14 -7.87
N ARG A 37 7.63 12.55 -9.12
CA ARG A 37 6.92 13.80 -9.48
C ARG A 37 5.40 13.70 -9.34
N HIS A 38 4.83 12.51 -9.54
CA HIS A 38 3.38 12.29 -9.56
C HIS A 38 2.92 11.31 -8.48
N LYS A 39 3.42 11.49 -7.23
CA LYS A 39 3.09 10.61 -6.09
C LYS A 39 1.59 10.35 -5.93
N LYS A 40 0.75 11.39 -6.04
CA LYS A 40 -0.71 11.24 -5.95
C LYS A 40 -1.27 10.28 -7.00
N LYS A 41 -0.91 10.46 -8.28
CA LYS A 41 -1.33 9.57 -9.36
C LYS A 41 -0.86 8.15 -9.14
N VAL A 42 0.37 7.96 -8.61
CA VAL A 42 0.89 6.63 -8.26
C VAL A 42 0.02 5.95 -7.21
N LEU A 43 -0.41 6.68 -6.17
CA LEU A 43 -1.29 6.12 -5.13
C LEU A 43 -2.69 5.79 -5.66
N GLU A 44 -3.29 6.66 -6.46
CA GLU A 44 -4.58 6.40 -7.12
C GLU A 44 -4.52 5.19 -8.06
N CYS A 45 -3.43 5.08 -8.82
CA CYS A 45 -3.12 3.91 -9.65
C CYS A 45 -2.98 2.64 -8.81
N GLY A 46 -2.28 2.70 -7.67
CA GLY A 46 -2.16 1.58 -6.74
C GLY A 46 -3.51 1.12 -6.20
N LEU A 47 -4.37 2.06 -5.79
CA LEU A 47 -5.72 1.75 -5.33
C LEU A 47 -6.54 1.06 -6.43
N ARG A 48 -6.51 1.57 -7.67
CA ARG A 48 -7.23 0.96 -8.79
C ARG A 48 -6.81 -0.47 -9.06
N LEU A 49 -5.51 -0.78 -8.99
CA LEU A 49 -5.03 -2.15 -9.17
C LEU A 49 -5.51 -3.08 -8.05
N ILE A 50 -5.38 -2.64 -6.80
CA ILE A 50 -5.82 -3.42 -5.64
C ILE A 50 -7.31 -3.71 -5.77
N GLU A 51 -8.11 -2.71 -6.13
CA GLU A 51 -9.55 -2.88 -6.35
C GLU A 51 -9.86 -3.80 -7.54
N LYS A 52 -9.09 -3.74 -8.64
CA LYS A 52 -9.26 -4.60 -9.84
C LYS A 52 -9.15 -6.08 -9.50
N TRP A 53 -8.24 -6.46 -8.62
CA TRP A 53 -7.90 -7.86 -8.36
C TRP A 53 -8.58 -8.46 -7.13
N LYS A 54 -9.22 -7.63 -6.30
CA LYS A 54 -9.78 -8.05 -5.01
C LYS A 54 -10.77 -9.23 -5.15
N GLU A 55 -11.65 -9.19 -6.15
CA GLU A 55 -12.76 -10.15 -6.26
C GLU A 55 -12.22 -11.52 -6.63
N LYS A 56 -11.34 -11.57 -7.63
CA LYS A 56 -10.63 -12.79 -8.03
C LYS A 56 -9.83 -13.37 -6.86
N ALA A 57 -9.06 -12.53 -6.16
CA ALA A 57 -8.25 -12.97 -5.03
C ALA A 57 -9.10 -13.58 -3.91
N PHE A 58 -10.23 -12.97 -3.55
CA PHE A 58 -11.09 -13.48 -2.47
C PHE A 58 -11.86 -14.75 -2.83
N ILE A 59 -12.15 -14.96 -4.11
CA ILE A 59 -12.74 -16.21 -4.59
C ILE A 59 -11.72 -17.36 -4.47
N MET A 60 -10.45 -17.10 -4.81
CA MET A 60 -9.39 -18.10 -4.73
C MET A 60 -9.02 -18.45 -3.28
N ASP A 61 -8.84 -17.44 -2.43
CA ASP A 61 -8.51 -17.64 -1.02
C ASP A 61 -9.03 -16.47 -0.16
N GLN A 62 -9.94 -16.79 0.76
CA GLN A 62 -10.52 -15.85 1.71
C GLN A 62 -9.49 -15.27 2.69
N SER A 63 -8.39 -15.99 2.96
CA SER A 63 -7.30 -15.54 3.83
C SER A 63 -6.64 -14.26 3.32
N LEU A 64 -6.67 -14.03 2.00
CA LEU A 64 -6.11 -12.86 1.34
C LEU A 64 -6.83 -11.55 1.69
N LYS A 65 -8.04 -11.61 2.26
CA LYS A 65 -8.75 -10.43 2.79
C LYS A 65 -7.90 -9.65 3.80
N LYS A 66 -7.09 -10.36 4.61
CA LYS A 66 -6.20 -9.72 5.59
C LYS A 66 -5.07 -8.95 4.91
N GLY A 67 -4.41 -9.55 3.92
CA GLY A 67 -3.34 -8.91 3.14
C GLY A 67 -3.88 -7.72 2.34
N TYR A 68 -5.05 -7.85 1.74
CA TYR A 68 -5.74 -6.76 1.05
C TYR A 68 -6.01 -5.55 1.98
N ALA A 69 -6.54 -5.81 3.18
CA ALA A 69 -6.78 -4.75 4.16
C ALA A 69 -5.47 -4.05 4.60
N GLU A 70 -4.38 -4.79 4.68
CA GLU A 70 -3.05 -4.24 4.99
C GLU A 70 -2.49 -3.38 3.86
N GLU A 71 -2.65 -3.79 2.60
CA GLU A 71 -2.28 -2.97 1.45
C GLU A 71 -3.06 -1.66 1.39
N LEU A 72 -4.38 -1.70 1.65
CA LEU A 72 -5.21 -0.51 1.75
C LEU A 72 -4.74 0.42 2.88
N TRP A 73 -4.36 -0.15 4.04
CA TRP A 73 -3.81 0.64 5.15
C TRP A 73 -2.48 1.29 4.77
N ASN A 74 -1.62 0.58 4.04
CA ASN A 74 -0.36 1.12 3.54
C ASN A 74 -0.56 2.26 2.53
N LEU A 75 -1.54 2.15 1.64
CA LEU A 75 -1.92 3.25 0.76
C LEU A 75 -2.44 4.46 1.54
N ALA A 76 -3.27 4.23 2.57
CA ALA A 76 -3.76 5.31 3.42
C ALA A 76 -2.61 6.07 4.11
N ARG A 77 -1.63 5.35 4.67
CA ARG A 77 -0.45 5.96 5.29
C ARG A 77 0.38 6.75 4.28
N LYS A 78 0.63 6.20 3.09
CA LYS A 78 1.34 6.94 2.02
C LYS A 78 0.55 8.18 1.60
N ALA A 79 -0.76 8.09 1.45
CA ALA A 79 -1.60 9.24 1.11
C ALA A 79 -1.49 10.37 2.14
N LEU A 80 -1.41 10.02 3.44
CA LEU A 80 -1.20 10.97 4.53
C LEU A 80 0.18 11.64 4.47
N TYR A 81 1.26 10.85 4.47
CA TYR A 81 2.62 11.38 4.64
C TYR A 81 3.22 11.93 3.34
N ASP A 82 3.04 11.24 2.22
CA ASP A 82 3.71 11.60 0.96
C ASP A 82 3.01 12.71 0.19
N THR A 83 1.67 12.73 0.26
CA THR A 83 0.84 13.60 -0.61
C THR A 83 -0.11 14.50 0.15
N LYS A 84 -0.31 14.28 1.45
CA LYS A 84 -1.33 14.95 2.28
C LYS A 84 -2.74 14.88 1.66
N ASP A 85 -3.03 13.80 0.92
CA ASP A 85 -4.34 13.58 0.31
C ASP A 85 -5.26 12.90 1.32
N TYR A 86 -5.92 13.72 2.13
CA TYR A 86 -6.81 13.25 3.19
C TYR A 86 -8.01 12.47 2.65
N LYS A 87 -8.53 12.85 1.47
CA LYS A 87 -9.67 12.17 0.85
C LYS A 87 -9.30 10.73 0.50
N LEU A 88 -8.15 10.54 -0.15
CA LEU A 88 -7.65 9.21 -0.50
C LEU A 88 -7.29 8.42 0.77
N MET A 89 -6.69 9.08 1.76
CA MET A 89 -6.35 8.48 3.05
C MET A 89 -7.60 7.91 3.74
N PHE A 90 -8.63 8.73 3.97
CA PHE A 90 -9.85 8.29 4.66
C PHE A 90 -10.57 7.19 3.88
N ARG A 91 -10.67 7.31 2.55
CA ARG A 91 -11.26 6.26 1.70
C ARG A 91 -10.56 4.92 1.88
N CYS A 92 -9.22 4.91 1.86
CA CYS A 92 -8.45 3.67 2.00
C CYS A 92 -8.49 3.12 3.44
N ALA A 93 -8.42 4.00 4.44
CA ALA A 93 -8.47 3.62 5.85
C ALA A 93 -9.82 3.00 6.22
N LEU A 94 -10.94 3.62 5.82
CA LEU A 94 -12.28 3.08 6.05
C LEU A 94 -12.46 1.73 5.36
N LYS A 95 -12.07 1.62 4.08
CA LYS A 95 -12.13 0.33 3.38
C LYS A 95 -11.30 -0.74 4.09
N SER A 96 -10.08 -0.42 4.52
CA SER A 96 -9.23 -1.36 5.27
C SER A 96 -9.93 -1.89 6.52
N GLN A 97 -10.60 -1.02 7.28
CA GLN A 97 -11.33 -1.43 8.49
C GLN A 97 -12.58 -2.25 8.17
N ILE A 98 -13.28 -1.99 7.08
CA ILE A 98 -14.43 -2.82 6.65
C ILE A 98 -13.99 -4.26 6.34
N TYR A 99 -12.86 -4.44 5.67
CA TYR A 99 -12.39 -5.79 5.28
C TYR A 99 -11.71 -6.55 6.42
N ASN A 100 -11.04 -5.85 7.33
CA ASN A 100 -10.43 -6.46 8.51
C ASN A 100 -10.34 -5.39 9.62
N PRO A 101 -11.35 -5.32 10.51
CA PRO A 101 -11.36 -4.40 11.62
C PRO A 101 -10.18 -4.69 12.56
N SER A 102 -9.32 -3.71 12.77
CA SER A 102 -8.15 -3.89 13.64
C SER A 102 -7.74 -2.58 14.29
N LEU A 103 -8.13 -2.39 15.55
CA LEU A 103 -7.73 -1.27 16.40
C LEU A 103 -6.20 -1.21 16.59
N LYS A 104 -5.52 -2.37 16.58
CA LYS A 104 -4.06 -2.46 16.63
C LYS A 104 -3.36 -1.70 15.49
N ARG A 105 -4.01 -1.55 14.31
CA ARG A 105 -3.43 -0.81 13.16
C ARG A 105 -3.45 0.70 13.38
N ILE A 106 -4.51 1.20 14.02
CA ILE A 106 -4.66 2.61 14.37
C ILE A 106 -3.59 2.96 15.41
N MET A 107 -3.52 2.19 16.50
CA MET A 107 -2.56 2.42 17.58
C MET A 107 -1.10 2.34 17.12
N LYS A 108 -0.73 1.38 16.26
CA LYS A 108 0.65 1.30 15.72
C LYS A 108 1.03 2.47 14.82
N SER A 109 0.06 3.17 14.24
CA SER A 109 0.31 4.30 13.33
C SER A 109 0.46 5.64 14.06
N PHE A 110 0.01 5.73 15.31
CA PHE A 110 0.10 6.94 16.14
C PHE A 110 1.54 7.38 16.43
N PRO A 111 2.47 6.50 16.89
CA PRO A 111 3.85 6.89 17.15
C PRO A 111 4.55 7.42 15.90
N SER A 112 4.28 6.82 14.73
CA SER A 112 4.85 7.27 13.46
C SER A 112 4.30 8.63 13.01
N ALA A 113 3.04 8.93 13.31
CA ALA A 113 2.45 10.23 12.99
C ALA A 113 3.09 11.32 13.83
N LEU A 114 3.18 11.08 15.15
CA LEU A 114 3.77 12.02 16.11
C LEU A 114 5.24 12.31 15.82
N LEU A 115 6.02 11.28 15.47
CA LEU A 115 7.42 11.44 15.03
C LEU A 115 7.54 12.26 13.75
N HIS A 116 6.61 12.11 12.80
CA HIS A 116 6.64 12.85 11.55
C HIS A 116 6.26 14.33 11.74
N THR A 117 5.32 14.64 12.65
CA THR A 117 5.00 16.03 13.04
C THR A 117 6.15 16.69 13.77
N LEU A 118 6.80 15.98 14.70
CA LEU A 118 7.97 16.48 15.43
C LEU A 118 9.16 16.73 14.50
N ARG A 119 9.38 15.84 13.51
CA ARG A 119 10.45 16.03 12.51
C ARG A 119 10.16 17.21 11.59
N SER A 120 8.91 17.39 11.15
CA SER A 120 8.54 18.57 10.35
C SER A 120 8.57 19.87 11.13
N LEU A 121 8.52 19.85 12.47
CA LEU A 121 8.69 21.05 13.29
C LEU A 121 10.18 21.39 13.51
N ARG A 122 11.05 20.37 13.55
CA ARG A 122 12.51 20.55 13.66
C ARG A 122 13.15 21.08 12.37
N ASP A 123 12.57 20.79 11.21
CA ASP A 123 13.07 21.29 9.91
C ASP A 123 12.66 22.76 9.62
N PHE A 124 12.06 23.48 10.59
CA PHE A 124 11.66 24.89 10.52
C PHE A 124 12.49 25.84 11.41
N ASP A 125 13.47 25.31 12.15
CA ASP A 125 14.55 26.08 12.82
C ASP A 125 15.87 25.95 12.02
#